data_AF-A0A5C6B1S3-F1
#
_entry.id   AF-A0A5C6B1S3-F1
#
_cell.length_a   1.000
_cell.length_b   1.000
_cell.length_c   1.000
_cell.angle_alpha   90.00
_cell.angle_beta   90.00
_cell.angle_gamma   90.00
#
_symmetry.space_group_name_H-M   'P 1'
#
loop_
_entity.id
_entity.type
_entity.pdbx_description
1 polymer ?
#
loop_
_entity_poly.entity_id
_entity_poly.type
_entity_poly.pdbx_seq_one_letter_code
_entity_poly.pdbx_strand_id
1 'polypeptide(L)'
;MSSIWSAFPVTFGVRRREIMILANILESPVLTGAIAGGLGTLAFFVYCFAKKIQIGRGRKMGLNFDQTCCPNCGRELPRIRRPANFRQMLWGGWTCPSCGEVYDKWMNTVSKEKSDA
;
A
#
# COMPACT_ATOMS: atom_id res chain seq x y z
N MET A 1 19.10 48.11 -35.89
CA MET A 1 20.16 49.04 -35.45
C MET A 1 20.11 49.09 -33.94
N SER A 2 20.91 48.24 -33.27
CA SER A 2 22.10 48.67 -32.51
C SER A 2 21.75 49.52 -31.29
N SER A 3 21.87 48.94 -30.07
CA SER A 3 22.36 49.62 -28.83
C SER A 3 21.81 49.04 -27.51
N ILE A 4 22.12 47.79 -27.12
CA ILE A 4 21.96 47.38 -25.69
C ILE A 4 23.17 46.56 -25.16
N TRP A 5 24.20 46.27 -25.97
CA TRP A 5 25.30 45.36 -25.58
C TRP A 5 26.63 46.06 -25.25
N SER A 6 26.61 47.20 -24.55
CA SER A 6 27.88 47.92 -24.26
C SER A 6 28.06 48.40 -22.83
N ALA A 7 27.38 47.81 -21.84
CA ALA A 7 27.53 48.26 -20.45
C ALA A 7 27.49 47.14 -19.42
N PHE A 8 28.46 46.20 -19.48
CA PHE A 8 28.89 45.50 -18.27
C PHE A 8 30.40 45.24 -18.32
N PRO A 9 31.20 45.84 -17.42
CA PRO A 9 32.61 45.51 -17.29
C PRO A 9 32.70 44.15 -16.58
N VAL A 10 33.05 43.11 -17.33
CA VAL A 10 33.37 41.78 -16.76
C VAL A 10 34.76 41.84 -16.16
N THR A 11 34.89 42.42 -14.96
CA THR A 11 36.09 42.28 -14.12
C THR A 11 35.91 41.07 -13.21
N PHE A 12 35.94 39.87 -13.76
CA PHE A 12 36.27 38.67 -12.99
C PHE A 12 37.10 37.74 -13.87
N GLY A 13 38.40 37.72 -13.60
CA GLY A 13 39.40 36.89 -14.27
C GLY A 13 39.23 35.41 -13.92
N VAL A 14 38.16 34.79 -14.38
CA VAL A 14 38.01 33.33 -14.37
C VAL A 14 38.58 32.80 -15.68
N ARG A 15 39.63 31.98 -15.61
CA ARG A 15 40.27 31.37 -16.79
C ARG A 15 39.22 30.52 -17.52
N ARG A 16 39.00 30.82 -18.81
CA ARG A 16 38.06 30.15 -19.74
C ARG A 16 38.09 28.60 -19.71
N ARG A 17 39.19 28.00 -19.24
CA ARG A 17 39.35 26.54 -19.12
C ARG A 17 38.58 25.93 -17.94
N GLU A 18 38.36 26.67 -16.85
CA GLU A 18 37.65 26.13 -15.67
C GLU A 18 36.13 26.05 -15.89
N ILE A 19 35.57 27.01 -16.63
CA ILE A 19 34.14 27.02 -16.98
C ILE A 19 33.79 25.82 -17.89
N MET A 20 34.69 25.44 -18.82
CA MET A 20 34.45 24.30 -19.71
C MET A 20 34.50 22.94 -18.98
N ILE A 21 35.31 22.80 -17.92
CA ILE A 21 35.37 21.57 -17.14
C ILE A 21 34.07 21.37 -16.34
N LEU A 22 33.52 22.45 -15.77
CA LEU A 22 32.27 22.38 -15.00
C LEU A 22 31.04 22.13 -15.89
N ALA A 23 31.01 22.69 -17.11
CA ALA A 23 29.92 22.43 -18.07
C ALA A 23 29.87 20.96 -18.51
N ASN A 24 31.04 20.32 -18.73
CA ASN A 24 31.12 18.94 -19.20
C ASN A 24 30.75 17.90 -18.12
N ILE A 25 30.95 18.22 -16.83
CA ILE A 25 30.55 17.35 -15.72
C ILE A 25 29.02 17.37 -15.55
N LEU A 26 28.38 18.53 -15.81
CA LEU A 26 26.94 18.71 -15.70
C LEU A 26 26.16 18.01 -16.83
N GLU A 27 26.76 17.84 -18.00
CA GLU A 27 26.17 17.12 -19.14
C GLU A 27 26.50 15.62 -19.18
N SER A 28 27.13 15.09 -18.13
CA SER A 28 27.50 13.67 -18.11
C SER A 28 26.23 12.79 -18.12
N PRO A 29 26.07 11.87 -19.10
CA PRO A 29 24.89 11.01 -19.21
C PRO A 29 24.74 10.08 -17.98
N VAL A 30 25.83 9.86 -17.25
CA VAL A 30 25.87 9.10 -15.99
C VAL A 30 25.12 9.82 -14.88
N LEU A 31 25.26 11.14 -14.76
CA LEU A 31 24.59 11.93 -13.71
C LEU A 31 23.08 12.06 -13.99
N THR A 32 22.71 12.29 -15.24
CA THR A 32 21.30 12.38 -15.67
C THR A 32 20.59 11.03 -15.49
N GLY A 33 21.25 9.91 -15.79
CA GLY A 33 20.71 8.57 -15.58
C GLY A 33 20.49 8.24 -14.09
N ALA A 34 21.41 8.65 -13.22
CA ALA A 34 21.31 8.41 -11.78
C ALA A 34 20.15 9.19 -11.14
N ILE A 35 19.95 10.45 -11.52
CA ILE A 35 18.86 11.30 -11.00
C ILE A 35 17.50 10.80 -11.50
N ALA A 36 17.39 10.47 -12.79
CA ALA A 36 16.14 9.97 -13.37
C ALA A 36 15.74 8.60 -12.79
N GLY A 37 16.70 7.69 -12.59
CA GLY A 37 16.44 6.40 -11.94
C GLY A 37 16.09 6.51 -10.46
N GLY A 38 16.77 7.39 -9.73
CA GLY A 38 16.52 7.62 -8.30
C GLY A 38 15.15 8.22 -8.02
N LEU A 39 14.74 9.26 -8.77
CA LEU A 39 13.42 9.88 -8.60
C LEU A 39 12.28 8.94 -9.01
N GLY A 40 12.47 8.16 -10.08
CA GLY A 40 11.48 7.19 -10.54
C GLY A 40 11.23 6.07 -9.53
N THR A 41 12.28 5.50 -8.96
CA THR A 41 12.16 4.45 -7.92
C THR A 41 11.52 4.99 -6.65
N LEU A 42 11.95 6.17 -6.17
CA LEU A 42 11.36 6.81 -5.00
C LEU A 42 9.86 7.10 -5.20
N ALA A 43 9.48 7.65 -6.35
CA ALA A 43 8.07 7.91 -6.69
C ALA A 43 7.23 6.62 -6.76
N PHE A 44 7.79 5.54 -7.32
CA PHE A 44 7.13 4.23 -7.37
C PHE A 44 6.88 3.66 -5.97
N PHE A 45 7.88 3.70 -5.10
CA PHE A 45 7.74 3.24 -3.71
C PHE A 45 6.72 4.08 -2.92
N VAL A 46 6.74 5.40 -3.07
CA VAL A 46 5.76 6.31 -2.44
C VAL A 46 4.34 6.01 -2.95
N TYR A 47 4.17 5.78 -4.26
CA TYR A 47 2.88 5.41 -4.85
C TYR A 47 2.35 4.07 -4.31
N CYS A 48 3.18 3.03 -4.29
CA CYS A 48 2.82 1.71 -3.75
C CYS A 48 2.45 1.79 -2.26
N PHE A 49 3.21 2.57 -1.48
CA PHE A 49 2.95 2.76 -0.06
C PHE A 49 1.62 3.51 0.18
N ALA A 50 1.37 4.59 -0.57
CA ALA A 50 0.11 5.33 -0.51
C ALA A 50 -1.11 4.46 -0.86
N LYS A 51 -0.99 3.59 -1.88
CA LYS A 51 -2.04 2.63 -2.25
C LYS A 51 -2.27 1.55 -1.18
N LYS A 52 -1.21 1.02 -0.54
CA LYS A 52 -1.33 0.09 0.58
C LYS A 52 -2.08 0.69 1.77
N ILE A 53 -1.86 1.98 2.08
CA ILE A 53 -2.57 2.68 3.16
C ILE A 53 -4.08 2.79 2.86
N GLN A 54 -4.48 2.98 1.60
CA GLN A 54 -5.90 3.07 1.23
C GLN A 54 -6.66 1.74 1.41
N ILE A 55 -5.98 0.59 1.28
CA ILE A 55 -6.60 -0.73 1.45
C ILE A 55 -6.99 -1.00 2.93
N GLY A 56 -6.40 -0.28 3.89
CA GLY A 56 -6.61 -0.48 5.32
C GLY A 56 -7.75 0.33 5.98
N ARG A 57 -8.41 1.26 5.28
CA ARG A 57 -9.40 2.19 5.87
C ARG A 57 -10.88 1.74 5.77
N GLY A 58 -11.13 0.45 5.55
CA GLY A 58 -12.46 -0.13 5.74
C GLY A 58 -12.55 -0.82 7.10
N ARG A 59 -13.77 -1.01 7.64
CA ARG A 59 -14.08 -1.98 8.71
C ARG A 59 -13.82 -3.45 8.28
N LYS A 60 -12.71 -3.69 7.57
CA LYS A 60 -12.26 -4.93 6.93
C LYS A 60 -11.26 -5.70 7.79
N MET A 61 -11.01 -5.27 9.02
CA MET A 61 -10.21 -6.02 10.00
C MET A 61 -10.85 -7.38 10.35
N GLY A 62 -12.06 -7.69 9.85
CA GLY A 62 -12.68 -9.01 9.95
C GLY A 62 -13.09 -9.39 11.38
N LEU A 63 -13.13 -8.41 12.28
CA LEU A 63 -13.55 -8.56 13.65
C LEU A 63 -15.01 -8.13 13.74
N ASN A 64 -15.89 -9.11 13.86
CA ASN A 64 -17.29 -8.88 14.19
C ASN A 64 -17.41 -8.89 15.72
N PHE A 65 -17.56 -7.70 16.31
CA PHE A 65 -17.71 -7.54 17.76
C PHE A 65 -19.16 -7.57 18.23
N ASP A 66 -20.10 -7.64 17.28
CA ASP A 66 -21.52 -7.71 17.59
C ASP A 66 -21.87 -9.10 18.14
N GLN A 67 -22.85 -9.12 19.06
CA GLN A 67 -23.44 -10.38 19.54
C GLN A 67 -24.08 -11.07 18.34
N THR A 68 -23.63 -12.27 18.02
CA THR A 68 -24.12 -13.02 16.85
C THR A 68 -24.99 -14.19 17.30
N CYS A 69 -26.10 -14.40 16.62
CA CYS A 69 -27.00 -15.53 16.86
C CYS A 69 -26.82 -16.56 15.75
N CYS A 70 -26.98 -17.83 16.10
CA CYS A 70 -26.98 -18.91 15.13
C CYS A 70 -28.21 -18.80 14.21
N PRO A 71 -28.06 -18.76 12.87
CA PRO A 71 -29.21 -18.65 11.97
C PRO A 71 -30.08 -19.93 11.93
N ASN A 72 -29.53 -21.09 12.33
CA ASN A 72 -30.24 -22.35 12.34
C ASN A 72 -31.07 -22.54 13.63
N CYS A 73 -30.48 -22.31 14.81
CA CYS A 73 -31.14 -22.58 16.09
C CYS A 73 -31.49 -21.33 16.92
N GLY A 74 -31.14 -20.13 16.46
CA GLY A 74 -31.42 -18.86 17.16
C GLY A 74 -30.61 -18.63 18.44
N ARG A 75 -29.81 -19.61 18.90
CA ARG A 75 -29.01 -19.49 20.12
C ARG A 75 -27.90 -18.46 19.95
N GLU A 76 -27.67 -17.67 21.00
CA GLU A 76 -26.55 -16.75 21.07
C GLU A 76 -25.21 -17.50 21.01
N LEU A 77 -24.33 -17.06 20.12
CA LEU A 77 -22.96 -17.53 20.06
C LEU A 77 -22.14 -16.83 21.16
N PRO A 78 -21.07 -17.47 21.68
CA PRO A 78 -20.22 -16.83 22.68
C PRO A 78 -19.72 -15.48 22.15
N ARG A 79 -19.49 -14.49 23.02
CA ARG A 79 -18.89 -13.21 22.58
C ARG A 79 -17.38 -13.35 22.32
N ILE A 80 -16.72 -14.19 23.11
CA ILE A 80 -15.29 -14.48 22.99
C ILE A 80 -15.12 -15.62 21.99
N ARG A 81 -14.38 -15.37 20.90
CA ARG A 81 -14.12 -16.38 19.87
C ARG A 81 -13.27 -17.51 20.45
N ARG A 82 -13.87 -18.70 20.55
CA ARG A 82 -13.16 -19.94 20.87
C ARG A 82 -13.15 -20.85 19.64
N PRO A 83 -12.00 -20.98 18.94
CA PRO A 83 -11.93 -21.83 17.75
C PRO A 83 -12.10 -23.30 18.16
N ALA A 84 -12.99 -24.02 17.47
CA ALA A 84 -13.18 -25.45 17.65
C ALA A 84 -12.35 -26.29 16.66
N ASN A 85 -11.85 -25.66 15.58
CA ASN A 85 -11.04 -26.31 14.56
C ASN A 85 -9.94 -25.39 14.00
N PHE A 86 -8.95 -25.97 13.33
CA PHE A 86 -7.83 -25.23 12.73
C PHE A 86 -8.28 -24.20 11.71
N ARG A 87 -9.36 -24.50 10.95
CA ARG A 87 -9.91 -23.56 9.97
C ARG A 87 -10.41 -22.28 10.64
N GLN A 88 -11.12 -22.39 11.76
CA GLN A 88 -11.59 -21.26 12.56
C GLN A 88 -10.45 -20.52 13.25
N MET A 89 -9.37 -21.22 13.59
CA MET A 89 -8.18 -20.60 14.14
C MET A 89 -7.47 -19.71 13.10
N LEU A 90 -7.38 -20.15 11.85
CA LEU A 90 -6.69 -19.42 10.78
C LEU A 90 -7.56 -18.34 10.11
N TRP A 91 -8.82 -18.65 9.81
CA TRP A 91 -9.71 -17.79 9.01
C TRP A 91 -10.81 -17.11 9.82
N GLY A 92 -10.91 -17.47 11.10
CA GLY A 92 -12.08 -17.18 11.89
C GLY A 92 -13.24 -18.11 11.56
N GLY A 93 -14.20 -18.10 12.46
CA GLY A 93 -15.55 -18.62 12.29
C GLY A 93 -16.17 -18.82 13.66
N TRP A 94 -17.29 -19.51 13.68
CA TRP A 94 -17.97 -19.97 14.88
C TRP A 94 -18.46 -21.40 14.67
N THR A 95 -18.36 -22.22 15.71
CA THR A 95 -19.13 -23.47 15.76
C THR A 95 -20.24 -23.24 16.76
N CYS A 96 -21.49 -23.48 16.34
CA CYS A 96 -22.60 -23.39 17.27
C CYS A 96 -22.53 -24.55 18.28
N PRO A 97 -22.53 -24.29 19.60
CA PRO A 97 -22.51 -25.36 20.61
C PRO A 97 -23.81 -26.16 20.70
N SER A 98 -24.90 -25.68 20.06
CA SER A 98 -26.21 -26.35 20.07
C SER A 98 -26.44 -27.24 18.85
N CYS A 99 -26.24 -26.70 17.63
CA CYS A 99 -26.46 -27.47 16.40
C CYS A 99 -25.18 -28.10 15.84
N GLY A 100 -24.00 -27.73 16.35
CA GLY A 100 -22.71 -28.23 15.86
C GLY A 100 -22.28 -27.67 14.50
N GLU A 101 -23.09 -26.79 13.89
CA GLU A 101 -22.83 -26.28 12.55
C GLU A 101 -21.68 -25.26 12.55
N VAL A 102 -20.87 -25.32 11.48
CA VAL A 102 -19.69 -24.50 11.28
C VAL A 102 -20.02 -23.32 10.38
N TYR A 103 -19.85 -22.13 10.94
CA TYR A 103 -20.08 -20.86 10.28
C TYR A 103 -18.77 -20.11 10.07
N ASP A 104 -18.72 -19.30 9.01
CA ASP A 104 -17.65 -18.34 8.77
C ASP A 104 -17.74 -17.12 9.72
N LYS A 105 -16.89 -16.10 9.53
CA LYS A 105 -16.92 -14.88 10.36
C LYS A 105 -18.15 -14.00 10.13
N TRP A 106 -18.95 -14.28 9.10
CA TRP A 106 -20.13 -13.55 8.68
C TRP A 106 -21.44 -14.36 8.85
N MET A 107 -21.38 -15.52 9.51
CA MET A 107 -22.50 -16.44 9.76
C MET A 107 -23.02 -17.21 8.53
N ASN A 108 -22.21 -17.37 7.48
CA ASN A 108 -22.53 -18.28 6.38
C ASN A 108 -22.06 -19.71 6.69
N THR A 109 -22.84 -20.70 6.26
CA THR A 109 -22.52 -22.13 6.44
C THR A 109 -21.34 -22.54 5.57
N VAL A 110 -20.29 -23.10 6.18
CA VAL A 110 -19.06 -23.51 5.47
C VAL A 110 -19.24 -24.79 4.64
N SER A 111 -20.30 -25.55 4.86
CA SER A 111 -20.57 -26.85 4.21
C SER A 111 -21.08 -26.75 2.77
N LYS A 112 -21.47 -25.57 2.27
CA LYS A 112 -22.23 -25.45 1.00
C LYS A 112 -21.55 -24.71 -0.17
N GLU A 113 -20.36 -24.15 0.00
CA GLU A 113 -19.70 -23.40 -1.08
C GLU A 113 -18.73 -24.26 -1.89
N LYS A 114 -19.26 -25.06 -2.81
CA LYS A 114 -18.52 -25.56 -3.97
C LYS A 114 -19.50 -25.96 -5.08
N SER A 115 -20.16 -24.97 -5.68
CA SER A 115 -20.98 -25.19 -6.88
C SER A 115 -20.92 -24.06 -7.91
N ASP A 116 -20.22 -22.95 -7.68
CA ASP A 116 -20.27 -21.80 -8.61
C ASP A 116 -18.90 -21.09 -8.72
N ALA A 117 -17.94 -21.73 -9.39
CA ALA A 117 -16.75 -21.10 -9.94
C ALA A 117 -16.21 -21.89 -11.14
#